data_AF-A0A2M7B631-F1
#
_entry.id   AF-A0A2M7B631-F1
#
_cell.length_a   1.000
_cell.length_b   1.000
_cell.length_c   1.000
_cell.angle_alpha   90.00
_cell.angle_beta   90.00
_cell.angle_gamma   90.00
#
_symmetry.space_group_name_H-M   'P 1'
#
loop_
_entity.id
_entity.type
_entity.pdbx_description
1 polymer ?
#
loop_
_entity_poly.entity_id
_entity_poly.type
_entity_poly.pdbx_seq_one_letter_code
_entity_poly.pdbx_strand_id
1 'polypeptide(L)'
;MKFIADLHIHSKYSRATSKDMTLEELDRWADDKGILVMATGDFTHPEWFREIKEKLEPAESGLFKLKSQYKKRTIKGTFAETRFFLSAEVSGIYSRPAPSGA
;
A
#
# COMPACT_ATOMS: atom_id res chain seq x y z
N MET A 1 -15.95 9.21 15.00
CA MET A 1 -16.21 8.47 13.75
C MET A 1 -15.64 7.06 13.90
N LYS A 2 -16.33 6.03 13.42
CA LYS A 2 -15.81 4.64 13.40
C LYS A 2 -15.45 4.29 11.97
N PHE A 3 -14.30 3.64 11.76
CA PHE A 3 -13.86 3.16 10.45
C PHE A 3 -13.02 1.89 10.62
N ILE A 4 -12.88 1.13 9.54
CA ILE A 4 -12.00 -0.05 9.47
C ILE A 4 -10.71 0.35 8.79
N ALA A 5 -9.59 -0.11 9.35
CA ALA A 5 -8.27 0.11 8.80
C ALA A 5 -7.53 -1.20 8.59
N ASP A 6 -6.79 -1.29 7.48
CA ASP A 6 -5.82 -2.35 7.23
C ASP A 6 -4.42 -1.73 7.23
N LEU A 7 -3.66 -2.01 8.29
CA LEU A 7 -2.40 -1.33 8.57
C LEU A 7 -1.17 -2.09 8.08
N HIS A 8 -1.36 -3.31 7.57
CA HIS A 8 -0.26 -4.17 7.16
C HIS A 8 -0.63 -4.95 5.90
N ILE A 9 -0.11 -4.47 4.77
CA ILE A 9 -0.14 -5.16 3.50
C ILE A 9 1.24 -5.10 2.84
N HIS A 10 1.41 -5.86 1.78
CA HIS A 10 2.58 -5.79 0.91
C HIS A 10 2.22 -5.33 -0.49
N SER A 11 3.17 -4.66 -1.13
CA SER A 11 3.11 -4.28 -2.53
C SER A 11 3.27 -5.48 -3.46
N LYS A 12 2.93 -5.32 -4.75
CA LYS A 12 3.21 -6.32 -5.80
C LYS A 12 4.71 -6.66 -5.98
N TYR A 13 5.62 -5.87 -5.39
CA TYR A 13 7.06 -6.09 -5.46
C TYR A 13 7.58 -7.03 -4.36
N SER A 14 6.76 -7.30 -3.34
CA SER A 14 7.09 -8.29 -2.33
C SER A 14 7.06 -9.71 -2.88
N ARG A 15 7.88 -10.58 -2.27
CA ARG A 15 7.94 -12.00 -2.65
C ARG A 15 6.63 -12.69 -2.30
N ALA A 16 6.17 -13.58 -3.17
CA ALA A 16 4.94 -14.34 -3.00
C ALA A 16 3.66 -13.49 -2.87
N THR A 17 3.69 -12.24 -3.35
CA THR A 17 2.53 -11.35 -3.43
C THR A 17 1.92 -11.36 -4.84
N SER A 18 0.61 -11.13 -4.95
CA SER A 18 -0.07 -11.02 -6.25
C SER A 18 0.45 -9.83 -7.06
N LYS A 19 0.57 -10.01 -8.38
CA LYS A 19 0.89 -8.92 -9.33
C LYS A 19 -0.19 -7.85 -9.38
N ASP A 20 -1.41 -8.19 -8.98
CA ASP A 20 -2.57 -7.30 -8.93
C ASP A 20 -2.61 -6.45 -7.64
N MET A 21 -1.59 -6.52 -6.78
CA MET A 21 -1.46 -5.60 -5.63
C MET A 21 -0.99 -4.21 -6.09
N THR A 22 -1.78 -3.58 -6.96
CA THR A 22 -1.59 -2.22 -7.45
C THR A 22 -2.48 -1.24 -6.66
N LEU A 23 -2.15 0.05 -6.65
CA LEU A 23 -2.93 1.05 -5.92
C LEU A 23 -4.40 1.10 -6.37
N GLU A 24 -4.65 0.89 -7.67
CA GLU A 24 -5.99 0.89 -8.26
C GLU A 24 -6.85 -0.29 -7.80
N GLU A 25 -6.25 -1.48 -7.70
CA GLU A 25 -6.94 -2.67 -7.21
C GLU A 25 -7.13 -2.61 -5.69
N LEU A 26 -6.11 -2.14 -4.96
CA LEU A 26 -6.19 -1.93 -3.52
C LEU A 26 -7.29 -0.92 -3.16
N ASP A 27 -7.35 0.21 -3.84
CA ASP A 27 -8.38 1.24 -3.65
C ASP A 27 -9.79 0.65 -3.87
N ARG A 28 -9.99 -0.06 -4.98
CA ARG A 28 -11.28 -0.73 -5.30
C ARG A 28 -11.68 -1.74 -4.24
N TRP A 29 -10.79 -2.67 -3.91
CA TRP A 29 -11.08 -3.76 -2.98
C TRP A 29 -11.23 -3.28 -1.54
N ALA A 30 -10.56 -2.21 -1.15
CA ALA A 30 -10.75 -1.59 0.15
C ALA A 30 -12.21 -1.14 0.34
N ASP A 31 -12.80 -0.44 -0.64
CA ASP A 31 -14.22 -0.03 -0.57
C ASP A 31 -15.18 -1.22 -0.56
N ASP A 32 -14.95 -2.22 -1.41
CA ASP A 32 -15.79 -3.42 -1.46
C ASP A 32 -15.74 -4.19 -0.13
N LYS A 33 -14.60 -4.15 0.59
CA LYS A 33 -14.43 -4.74 1.93
C LYS A 33 -14.83 -3.80 3.09
N GLY A 34 -15.13 -2.53 2.82
CA GLY A 34 -15.46 -1.53 3.85
C GLY A 34 -14.25 -0.96 4.62
N ILE A 35 -13.05 -1.11 4.09
CA ILE A 35 -11.81 -0.54 4.63
C ILE A 35 -11.70 0.92 4.15
N LEU A 36 -11.68 1.87 5.08
CA LEU A 36 -11.55 3.30 4.74
C LEU A 36 -10.09 3.75 4.73
N VAL A 37 -9.25 3.16 5.60
CA VAL A 37 -7.83 3.53 5.73
C VAL A 37 -6.96 2.32 5.47
N MET A 38 -5.96 2.45 4.62
CA MET A 38 -5.09 1.35 4.21
C MET A 38 -3.62 1.76 4.18
N ALA A 39 -2.74 0.87 4.64
CA ALA A 39 -1.31 0.99 4.46
C ALA A 39 -0.93 0.90 2.98
N THR A 40 0.11 1.62 2.52
CA THR A 40 0.67 1.35 1.19
C THR A 40 1.45 0.04 1.15
N GLY A 41 2.05 -0.36 2.28
CA GLY A 41 3.05 -1.43 2.33
C GLY A 41 4.32 -1.06 1.57
N ASP A 42 5.47 -1.61 1.99
CA ASP A 42 6.74 -1.57 1.28
C ASP A 42 7.14 -0.22 0.63
N PHE A 43 6.75 0.93 1.20
CA PHE A 43 6.84 2.22 0.48
C PHE A 43 8.28 2.61 0.10
N THR A 44 9.27 1.98 0.74
CA THR A 44 10.71 2.17 0.50
C THR A 44 11.21 1.44 -0.73
N HIS A 45 10.43 0.54 -1.34
CA HIS A 45 10.80 -0.11 -2.60
C HIS A 45 10.83 0.92 -3.75
N PRO A 46 11.93 1.07 -4.52
CA PRO A 46 12.10 2.21 -5.44
C PRO A 46 11.00 2.33 -6.49
N GLU A 47 10.63 1.23 -7.15
CA GLU A 47 9.58 1.24 -8.17
C GLU A 47 8.19 1.46 -7.56
N TRP A 48 7.97 0.97 -6.33
CA TRP A 48 6.70 1.17 -5.63
C TRP A 48 6.55 2.62 -5.20
N PHE A 49 7.62 3.22 -4.68
CA PHE A 49 7.67 4.62 -4.31
C PHE A 49 7.42 5.54 -5.51
N ARG A 50 7.92 5.19 -6.70
CA ARG A 50 7.62 5.92 -7.94
C ARG A 50 6.12 5.88 -8.25
N GLU A 51 5.51 4.68 -8.19
CA GLU A 51 4.06 4.54 -8.42
C GLU A 51 3.24 5.29 -7.38
N ILE A 52 3.62 5.24 -6.10
CA ILE A 52 2.97 5.99 -5.02
C ILE A 52 2.99 7.49 -5.33
N LYS A 53 4.15 8.05 -5.68
CA LYS A 53 4.28 9.48 -6.04
C LYS A 53 3.47 9.86 -7.28
N GLU A 54 3.42 8.97 -8.27
CA GLU A 54 2.72 9.21 -9.51
C GLU A 54 1.20 9.18 -9.32
N LYS A 55 0.70 8.20 -8.57
CA LYS A 55 -0.73 7.86 -8.53
C LYS A 55 -1.47 8.39 -7.33
N LEU A 56 -0.79 8.59 -6.19
CA LEU A 56 -1.40 9.15 -5.01
C LEU A 56 -1.27 10.68 -4.99
N GLU A 57 -2.24 11.32 -4.35
CA GLU A 57 -2.22 12.74 -4.04
C GLU A 57 -2.57 12.96 -2.56
N PRO A 58 -2.09 14.05 -1.93
CA PRO A 58 -2.46 14.38 -0.56
C PRO A 58 -3.98 14.50 -0.39
N ALA A 59 -4.49 14.03 0.75
CA ALA A 59 -5.89 14.16 1.10
C ALA A 59 -6.05 14.90 2.44
N GLU A 60 -5.65 14.24 3.53
CA GLU A 60 -5.60 14.80 4.88
C GLU A 60 -4.15 14.73 5.41
N SER A 61 -3.85 15.34 6.56
CA SER A 61 -2.49 15.32 7.11
C SER A 61 -2.01 13.87 7.35
N GLY A 62 -0.93 13.48 6.66
CA GLY A 62 -0.38 12.13 6.72
C GLY A 62 -1.14 11.08 5.91
N LEU A 63 -2.21 11.47 5.21
CA LEU A 63 -3.05 10.59 4.39
C LEU A 63 -3.04 11.02 2.92
N PHE A 64 -3.19 10.02 2.07
CA PHE A 64 -3.19 10.15 0.63
C PHE A 64 -4.42 9.48 0.04
N LYS A 65 -4.80 9.85 -1.18
CA LYS A 65 -5.86 9.19 -1.93
C LYS A 65 -5.41 8.92 -3.36
N LEU A 66 -6.04 7.94 -4.01
CA LEU A 66 -5.78 7.65 -5.41
C LEU A 66 -6.35 8.77 -6.30
N LYS A 67 -5.54 9.31 -7.21
CA LYS A 67 -6.01 10.32 -8.19
C LYS A 67 -7.15 9.75 -9.03
N SER A 68 -8.13 10.60 -9.34
CA SER A 68 -9.38 10.21 -10.04
C SER A 68 -9.15 9.42 -11.34
N GLN A 69 -8.14 9.79 -12.12
CA GLN A 69 -7.78 9.13 -13.39
C GLN A 69 -7.33 7.68 -13.26
N TYR A 70 -6.89 7.25 -12.07
CA TYR A 70 -6.45 5.87 -11.80
C TYR A 70 -7.53 5.03 -11.10
N LYS A 71 -8.64 5.64 -10.66
CA LYS A 71 -9.68 4.92 -9.93
C LYS A 71 -10.40 3.90 -10.82
N LYS A 72 -10.62 2.71 -10.27
CA LYS A 72 -11.45 1.65 -10.87
C LYS A 72 -12.84 1.66 -10.24
N ARG A 73 -13.86 1.24 -11.01
CA ARG A 73 -15.21 1.04 -10.47
C ARG A 73 -15.22 -0.16 -9.54
N THR A 74 -15.87 -0.02 -8.38
CA THR A 74 -16.13 -1.08 -7.41
C THR A 74 -17.21 -2.04 -7.90
N ILE A 75 -17.45 -3.14 -7.18
CA ILE A 75 -18.57 -4.07 -7.47
C ILE A 75 -19.92 -3.33 -7.39
N LYS A 76 -20.00 -2.29 -6.55
CA LYS A 76 -21.18 -1.44 -6.37
C LYS A 76 -21.35 -0.40 -7.49
N GLY A 77 -20.41 -0.33 -8.43
CA GLY A 77 -20.40 0.65 -9.53
C GLY A 77 -19.96 2.07 -9.12
N THR A 78 -19.52 2.25 -7.88
CA THR A 78 -19.01 3.51 -7.32
C THR A 78 -17.49 3.61 -7.47
N PHE A 79 -16.91 4.73 -7.04
CA PHE A 79 -15.47 4.89 -6.87
C PHE A 79 -15.15 4.90 -5.38
N ALA A 80 -14.05 4.23 -5.02
CA ALA A 80 -13.60 4.13 -3.63
C ALA A 80 -13.09 5.48 -3.11
N GLU A 81 -13.20 5.72 -1.80
CA GLU A 81 -12.67 6.90 -1.12
C GLU A 81 -11.59 6.54 -0.09
N THR A 82 -10.90 5.43 -0.33
CA THR A 82 -9.84 4.90 0.54
C THR A 82 -8.75 5.94 0.78
N ARG A 83 -8.29 6.02 2.02
CA ARG A 83 -7.14 6.83 2.43
C ARG A 83 -5.94 5.95 2.70
N PHE A 84 -4.86 6.23 1.98
CA PHE A 84 -3.59 5.55 2.13
C PHE A 84 -2.68 6.28 3.10
N PHE A 85 -1.86 5.54 3.85
CA PHE A 85 -0.72 6.09 4.58
C PHE A 85 0.54 5.29 4.28
N LEU A 86 1.69 5.94 4.30
CA LEU A 86 2.97 5.30 3.98
C LEU A 86 3.37 4.34 5.10
N SER A 87 3.63 3.08 4.75
CA SER A 87 4.08 2.07 5.70
C SER A 87 5.08 1.10 5.06
N ALA A 88 6.02 0.62 5.87
CA ALA A 88 7.01 -0.38 5.49
C ALA A 88 7.40 -1.19 6.73
N GLU A 89 7.87 -2.41 6.52
CA GLU A 89 8.45 -3.23 7.58
C GLU A 89 9.94 -2.94 7.78
N VAL A 90 10.41 -3.15 9.01
CA VAL A 90 11.85 -3.13 9.32
C VAL A 90 12.36 -4.56 9.35
N SER A 91 13.31 -4.87 8.47
CA SER A 91 13.99 -6.17 8.48
C SER A 91 14.97 -6.26 9.65
N GLY A 92 14.77 -7.24 10.52
CA GLY A 92 15.66 -7.56 11.64
C GLY A 92 16.73 -8.61 11.32
N ILE A 93 17.14 -8.75 10.05
CA ILE A 93 18.13 -9.77 9.67
C ILE A 93 19.51 -9.37 10.21
N TYR A 94 19.91 -10.03 11.29
CA TYR A 94 21.26 -9.94 11.86
C TYR A 94 22.19 -10.94 11.17
N SER A 95 23.16 -10.44 10.42
CA SER A 95 24.26 -11.23 9.89
C SER A 95 25.51 -11.06 10.77
N ARG A 96 25.92 -12.13 11.44
CA ARG A 96 27.24 -12.19 12.10
C ARG A 96 28.25 -12.73 11.10
N PRO A 97 29.37 -12.02 10.82
CA PRO A 97 30.44 -12.61 10.04
C PRO A 97 30.94 -13.87 10.73
N ALA A 98 31.23 -14.92 9.95
CA ALA A 98 31.89 -16.10 10.49
C ALA A 98 33.22 -15.67 11.14
N PRO A 99 33.61 -16.26 12.29
CA PRO A 99 34.89 -15.92 12.90
C PRO A 99 36.02 -16.17 11.89
N SER A 100 36.86 -15.15 11.69
CA SER A 100 38.03 -15.24 10.81
C SER A 100 39.03 -16.25 11.39
N GLY A 101 39.11 -17.44 10.79
CA GLY A 101 40.15 -18.42 11.09
C GLY A 101 39.69 -19.85 11.36
N ALA A 102 38.81 -20.41 10.53
CA ALA A 102 38.67 -21.86 10.37
C ALA A 102 39.31 -22.28 9.04
#